data_AF-A0A7Y3E1K8-F1
#
_entry.id   AF-A0A7Y3E1K8-F1
#
_cell.length_a   1.000
_cell.length_b   1.000
_cell.length_c   1.000
_cell.angle_alpha   90.00
_cell.angle_beta   90.00
_cell.angle_gamma   90.00
#
_symmetry.space_group_name_H-M   'P 1'
#
loop_
_entity.id
_entity.type
_entity.pdbx_description
1 polymer ?
#
loop_
_entity_poly.entity_id
_entity_poly.type
_entity_poly.pdbx_seq_one_letter_code
_entity_poly.pdbx_strand_id
1 'polypeptide(L)'
;MTGTSFDDTQRFILESFASGLPFSSFLPGIAGPLGTPMWAFYVNRGQGIASFGIGNKDNPIMEFLPANKSYQSAPLTGFRTFLKLT
;
A
#
# COMPACT_ATOMS: atom_id res chain seq x y z
N MET A 1 15.61 15.60 7.13
CA MET A 1 15.29 14.25 6.62
C MET A 1 16.49 13.37 6.94
N THR A 2 16.41 12.60 8.02
CA THR A 2 17.38 11.52 8.28
C THR A 2 17.25 10.52 7.14
N GLY A 3 18.39 10.10 6.59
CA GLY A 3 18.52 9.61 5.23
C GLY A 3 17.72 8.33 4.94
N THR A 4 17.19 8.27 3.73
CA THR A 4 16.64 7.03 3.17
C THR A 4 17.75 5.98 3.09
N SER A 5 17.54 4.83 3.71
CA SER A 5 18.51 3.74 3.79
C SER A 5 18.03 2.51 2.99
N PHE A 6 18.94 1.57 2.77
CA PHE A 6 18.61 0.25 2.21
C PHE A 6 18.92 -0.81 3.27
N ASP A 7 18.11 -1.87 3.32
CA ASP A 7 18.42 -3.03 4.17
C ASP A 7 19.48 -3.96 3.53
N ASP A 8 19.86 -5.01 4.27
CA ASP A 8 20.82 -6.02 3.82
C ASP A 8 20.39 -6.74 2.52
N THR A 9 19.10 -6.72 2.21
CA THR A 9 18.54 -7.27 0.96
C THR A 9 18.36 -6.22 -0.14
N GLN A 10 18.94 -5.04 0.01
CA GLN A 10 18.87 -3.93 -0.95
C GLN A 10 17.44 -3.42 -1.20
N ARG A 11 16.56 -3.52 -0.20
CA ARG A 11 15.22 -2.90 -0.25
C ARG A 11 15.30 -1.50 0.33
N PHE A 12 14.65 -0.55 -0.34
CA PHE A 12 14.55 0.82 0.13
C PHE A 12 13.71 0.90 1.40
N ILE A 13 14.24 1.56 2.43
CA ILE A 13 13.58 1.79 3.71
C ILE A 13 13.08 3.23 3.76
N LEU A 14 11.77 3.40 3.98
CA LEU A 14 11.19 4.68 4.35
C LEU A 14 10.89 4.69 5.85
N GLU A 15 11.76 5.35 6.62
CA GLU A 15 11.56 5.56 8.05
C GLU A 15 10.33 6.42 8.32
N SER A 16 9.68 6.19 9.46
CA SER A 16 8.52 6.99 9.89
C SER A 16 7.39 7.03 8.83
N PHE A 17 7.22 5.94 8.07
CA PHE A 17 6.29 5.83 6.93
C PHE A 17 4.89 6.37 7.26
N ALA A 18 4.32 5.94 8.38
CA ALA A 18 2.96 6.30 8.79
C ALA A 18 2.82 7.73 9.34
N SER A 19 3.88 8.29 9.93
CA SER A 19 3.88 9.63 10.53
C SER A 19 4.34 10.73 9.58
N GLY A 20 4.91 10.36 8.43
CA GLY A 20 5.29 11.31 7.38
C GLY A 20 4.10 12.02 6.70
N LEU A 21 4.43 13.04 5.88
CA LEU A 21 3.46 13.75 5.05
C LEU A 21 2.65 12.76 4.19
N PRO A 22 1.34 13.02 3.96
CA PRO A 22 0.52 12.13 3.15
C PRO A 22 1.11 11.95 1.75
N PHE A 23 1.25 10.71 1.29
CA PHE A 23 1.59 10.40 -0.08
C PHE A 23 0.88 9.13 -0.54
N SER A 24 0.73 9.03 -1.87
CA SER A 24 0.10 7.91 -2.53
C SER A 24 0.72 7.69 -3.89
N SER A 25 0.75 6.45 -4.36
CA SER A 25 1.16 6.14 -5.74
C SER A 25 0.57 4.79 -6.18
N PHE A 26 0.86 4.43 -7.43
CA PHE A 26 0.54 3.13 -8.00
C PHE A 26 1.82 2.29 -8.09
N LEU A 27 1.73 1.04 -7.64
CA LEU A 27 2.72 0.03 -7.91
C LEU A 27 2.19 -0.90 -9.01
N PRO A 28 3.03 -1.27 -9.99
CA PRO A 28 2.75 -2.45 -10.79
C PRO A 28 2.84 -3.66 -9.85
N GLY A 29 1.70 -4.30 -9.61
CA GLY A 29 1.61 -5.54 -8.83
C GLY A 29 1.90 -6.72 -9.73
N ILE A 30 2.89 -7.54 -9.35
CA ILE A 30 3.09 -8.87 -9.90
C ILE A 30 3.03 -9.83 -8.72
N ALA A 31 2.04 -10.72 -8.70
CA ALA A 31 1.85 -11.71 -7.63
C ALA A 31 2.85 -12.88 -7.74
N GLY A 32 4.14 -12.58 -7.81
CA GLY A 32 5.23 -13.53 -8.06
C GLY A 32 5.48 -13.83 -9.55
N PRO A 33 6.47 -14.68 -9.89
CA PRO A 33 6.91 -14.89 -11.28
C PRO A 33 5.81 -15.37 -12.25
N LEU A 34 4.78 -16.03 -11.74
CA LEU A 34 3.61 -16.51 -12.49
C LEU A 34 2.32 -15.79 -12.10
N GLY A 35 2.44 -14.69 -11.36
CA GLY A 35 1.31 -13.93 -10.85
C GLY A 35 0.56 -13.19 -11.94
N THR A 36 -0.76 -13.04 -11.77
CA THR A 36 -1.56 -12.15 -12.62
C THR A 36 -1.09 -10.70 -12.43
N PRO A 37 -0.83 -9.95 -13.52
CA PRO A 37 -0.54 -8.53 -13.42
C PRO A 37 -1.69 -7.77 -12.79
N MET A 38 -1.36 -6.93 -11.82
CA MET A 38 -2.31 -6.14 -11.04
C MET A 38 -1.85 -4.71 -10.95
N TRP A 39 -2.78 -3.80 -10.73
CA TRP A 39 -2.46 -2.47 -10.23
C TRP A 39 -2.71 -2.48 -8.72
N ALA A 40 -1.82 -1.84 -7.97
CA ALA A 40 -1.98 -1.66 -6.53
C ALA A 40 -1.82 -0.18 -6.18
N PHE A 41 -2.88 0.42 -5.65
CA PHE A 41 -2.85 1.79 -5.15
C PHE A 41 -2.53 1.77 -3.65
N TYR A 42 -1.45 2.45 -3.27
CA TYR A 42 -0.98 2.50 -1.90
C TYR A 42 -0.93 3.93 -1.37
N VAL A 43 -1.12 4.05 -0.06
CA VAL A 43 -1.04 5.30 0.71
C VAL A 43 -0.18 5.07 1.94
N ASN A 44 0.41 6.11 2.49
CA ASN A 44 1.23 5.98 3.71
C ASN A 44 0.43 5.95 5.01
N ARG A 45 -0.73 5.27 5.01
CA ARG A 45 -1.63 5.12 6.16
C ARG A 45 -2.04 3.65 6.29
N GLY A 46 -2.33 3.21 7.51
CA GLY A 46 -2.70 1.81 7.78
C GLY A 46 -1.60 0.83 7.35
N GLN A 47 -2.00 -0.26 6.70
CA GLN A 47 -1.07 -1.27 6.17
C GLN A 47 -0.60 -1.00 4.73
N GLY A 48 -0.76 0.23 4.23
CA GLY A 48 -0.18 0.66 2.96
C GLY A 48 -1.10 0.49 1.75
N ILE A 49 -1.69 -0.69 1.51
CA ILE A 49 -2.54 -0.91 0.32
C ILE A 49 -3.97 -0.41 0.56
N ALA A 50 -4.42 0.53 -0.27
CA ALA A 50 -5.74 1.14 -0.20
C ALA A 50 -6.74 0.57 -1.23
N SER A 51 -6.27 0.11 -2.39
CA SER A 51 -7.11 -0.60 -3.39
C SER A 51 -6.24 -1.33 -4.41
N PHE A 52 -6.80 -2.32 -5.10
CA PHE A 52 -6.10 -3.08 -6.13
C PHE A 52 -7.07 -3.81 -7.06
N GLY A 53 -6.60 -4.18 -8.25
CA GLY A 53 -7.39 -4.87 -9.25
C GLY A 53 -6.57 -5.33 -10.45
N ILE A 54 -7.25 -5.80 -11.49
CA ILE A 54 -6.63 -6.36 -12.69
C ILE A 54 -6.86 -5.41 -13.86
N GLY A 55 -5.86 -5.20 -14.70
CA GLY A 55 -5.97 -4.41 -15.94
C GLY A 55 -6.12 -2.91 -15.71
N ASN A 56 -7.28 -2.45 -15.21
CA ASN A 56 -7.57 -1.04 -14.98
C ASN A 56 -8.50 -0.82 -13.77
N LYS A 57 -8.71 0.45 -13.41
CA LYS A 57 -9.54 0.87 -12.27
C LYS A 57 -11.02 0.47 -12.35
N ASP A 58 -11.49 0.06 -13.54
CA ASP A 58 -12.89 -0.35 -13.75
C ASP A 58 -13.09 -1.85 -13.42
N ASN A 59 -12.00 -2.57 -13.13
CA ASN A 59 -12.00 -3.96 -12.66
C ASN A 59 -11.34 -4.08 -11.27
N PRO A 60 -11.87 -3.41 -10.23
CA PRO A 60 -11.32 -3.49 -8.88
C PRO A 60 -11.66 -4.83 -8.22
N ILE A 61 -10.68 -5.43 -7.54
CA ILE A 61 -10.95 -6.46 -6.52
C ILE A 61 -11.32 -5.77 -5.21
N MET A 62 -10.59 -4.70 -4.87
CA MET A 62 -10.93 -3.77 -3.80
C MET A 62 -11.24 -2.40 -4.41
N GLU A 63 -12.37 -1.80 -4.02
CA GLU A 63 -12.87 -0.53 -4.56
C GLU A 63 -11.79 0.56 -4.56
N PHE A 64 -11.65 1.25 -5.69
CA PHE A 64 -10.74 2.38 -5.80
C PHE A 64 -11.32 3.63 -5.15
N LEU A 65 -10.58 4.18 -4.19
CA LEU A 65 -10.87 5.50 -3.60
C LEU A 65 -9.71 6.46 -3.87
N PRO A 66 -9.98 7.73 -4.22
CA PRO A 66 -8.93 8.73 -4.39
C PRO A 66 -8.16 8.95 -3.09
N ALA A 67 -6.93 9.45 -3.21
CA ALA A 67 -5.94 9.54 -2.11
C ALA A 67 -6.51 10.17 -0.83
N ASN A 68 -7.25 11.28 -0.96
CA ASN A 68 -7.84 12.00 0.18
C ASN A 68 -8.80 11.13 1.02
N LYS A 69 -9.60 10.28 0.38
CA LYS A 69 -10.48 9.32 1.06
C LYS A 69 -9.67 8.16 1.62
N SER A 70 -8.75 7.64 0.82
CA SER A 70 -7.87 6.52 1.18
C SER A 70 -7.02 6.80 2.43
N TYR A 71 -6.57 8.03 2.65
CA TYR A 71 -5.85 8.40 3.88
C TYR A 71 -6.67 8.21 5.15
N GLN A 72 -7.99 8.39 5.06
CA GLN A 72 -8.90 8.24 6.20
C GLN A 72 -9.35 6.78 6.34
N SER A 73 -9.61 6.11 5.22
CA SER A 73 -10.21 4.78 5.20
C SER A 73 -9.20 3.65 5.33
N ALA A 74 -7.96 3.76 4.83
CA ALA A 74 -6.99 2.66 4.80
C ALA A 74 -6.68 2.00 6.16
N PRO A 75 -6.60 2.74 7.30
CA PRO A 75 -6.43 2.11 8.61
C PRO A 75 -7.63 1.26 9.06
N LEU A 76 -8.84 1.59 8.58
CA LEU A 76 -10.10 1.03 9.04
C LEU A 76 -10.71 0.03 8.05
N THR A 77 -10.46 0.22 6.77
CA THR A 77 -11.11 -0.43 5.62
C THR A 77 -10.03 -0.73 4.60
N GLY A 78 -9.56 -1.98 4.61
CA GLY A 78 -8.42 -2.45 3.84
C GLY A 78 -7.75 -3.64 4.49
N PHE A 79 -6.47 -3.85 4.16
CA PHE A 79 -5.65 -4.88 4.80
C PHE A 79 -5.46 -4.55 6.28
N ARG A 80 -5.75 -5.55 7.13
CA ARG A 80 -5.60 -5.45 8.58
C ARG A 80 -5.08 -6.76 9.14
N THR A 81 -4.09 -6.65 10.01
CA THR A 81 -3.61 -7.75 10.83
C THR A 81 -4.11 -7.55 12.26
N PHE A 82 -4.86 -8.52 12.77
CA PHE A 82 -5.29 -8.54 14.16
C PHE A 82 -4.36 -9.46 14.95
N LEU A 83 -3.84 -8.96 16.08
CA LEU A 83 -3.00 -9.75 16.97
C LEU A 83 -3.82 -10.14 18.20
N LYS A 84 -3.94 -11.45 18.44
CA LYS A 84 -4.47 -11.95 19.71
C LYS A 84 -3.33 -12.00 20.72
N LEU A 85 -3.42 -11.19 21.76
CA LEU A 85 -2.53 -11.28 22.91
C LEU A 85 -3.13 -12.24 23.93
N THR A 86 -2.30 -13.13 24.48
CA THR A 86 -2.65 -14.07 25.54
C THR A 86 -2.35 -13.49 26.90
#